data_AF-G5KB50-F1
#
_entry.id   AF-G5KB50-F1
#
_cell.length_a   1.000
_cell.length_b   1.000
_cell.length_c   1.000
_cell.angle_alpha   90.00
_cell.angle_beta   90.00
_cell.angle_gamma   90.00
#
_symmetry.space_group_name_H-M   'P 1'
#
loop_
_entity.id
_entity.type
_entity.pdbx_description
1 polymer ?
#
loop_
_entity_poly.entity_id
_entity_poly.type
_entity_poly.pdbx_seq_one_letter_code
_entity_poly.pdbx_strand_id
1 'polypeptide(L)'
;MLPLKLLPSKKGYILLCLLFVILIYHQAISHMVFFDDSAADIAQIQGESVKLKLFYGLLSLNNSLFEYNFFQSFILPLQIVILGSIYDKTKSNYCRFYLGRSTDYYDAINKLKKQLSLINCLLFLLILILISVIAGAVGRFGSHSLVYYFQRGSLLQFFSNSTWHYLFYYAMVKCLAIYSETYLLFKMIDSYNHFLKATLAFLLFLWATAPILYSILPFYLVPMSHLMITSYGNINLWQLIASYLPCICCLLFLKYKNPNEIL
;
A
#
# COMPACT_ATOMS: atom_id res chain seq x y z
N MET A 1 -24.98 9.19 2.72
CA MET A 1 -24.08 8.17 2.13
C MET A 1 -23.71 8.65 0.73
N LEU A 2 -22.42 8.70 0.37
CA LEU A 2 -22.06 8.86 -1.05
C LEU A 2 -22.26 7.52 -1.75
N PRO A 3 -23.25 7.36 -2.64
CA PRO A 3 -23.25 6.21 -3.53
C PRO A 3 -21.95 6.26 -4.35
N LEU A 4 -21.23 5.14 -4.44
CA LEU A 4 -20.00 5.00 -5.26
C LEU A 4 -20.15 5.56 -6.70
N LYS A 5 -21.38 5.69 -7.20
CA LYS A 5 -21.70 6.36 -8.47
C LYS A 5 -21.17 7.80 -8.58
N LEU A 6 -21.01 8.52 -7.45
CA LEU A 6 -20.61 9.93 -7.40
C LEU A 6 -19.10 10.16 -7.19
N LEU A 7 -18.25 9.11 -7.20
CA LEU A 7 -16.80 9.29 -7.08
C LEU A 7 -16.24 9.97 -8.34
N PRO A 8 -15.81 11.25 -8.27
CA PRO A 8 -15.09 11.87 -9.38
C PRO A 8 -13.81 11.07 -9.65
N SER A 9 -13.33 11.06 -10.90
CA SER A 9 -12.08 10.39 -11.28
C SER A 9 -11.98 8.87 -11.02
N LYS A 10 -13.09 8.16 -10.75
CA LYS A 10 -13.11 6.71 -10.52
C LYS A 10 -12.42 5.88 -11.61
N LYS A 11 -12.50 6.33 -12.87
CA LYS A 11 -11.86 5.66 -14.02
C LYS A 11 -10.34 5.64 -13.88
N GLY A 12 -9.73 6.77 -13.52
CA GLY A 12 -8.29 6.88 -13.34
C GLY A 12 -7.80 6.03 -12.15
N TYR A 13 -8.58 5.99 -11.08
CA TYR A 13 -8.26 5.16 -9.92
C TYR A 13 -8.30 3.66 -10.25
N ILE A 14 -9.33 3.20 -10.98
CA ILE A 14 -9.43 1.81 -11.47
C ILE A 14 -8.27 1.49 -12.43
N LEU A 15 -7.96 2.40 -13.37
CA LEU A 15 -6.86 2.21 -14.31
C LEU A 15 -5.53 2.06 -13.58
N LEU A 16 -5.27 2.86 -12.54
CA LEU A 16 -4.07 2.74 -11.72
C LEU A 16 -4.00 1.40 -10.99
N CYS A 17 -5.12 0.86 -10.52
CA CYS A 17 -5.17 -0.46 -9.90
C CYS A 17 -4.86 -1.58 -10.92
N LEU A 18 -5.41 -1.48 -12.14
CA LEU A 18 -5.11 -2.44 -13.22
C LEU A 18 -3.63 -2.37 -13.62
N LEU A 19 -3.09 -1.16 -13.76
CA LEU A 19 -1.67 -0.95 -14.02
C LEU A 19 -0.82 -1.61 -12.93
N PHE A 20 -1.21 -1.47 -11.66
CA PHE A 20 -0.48 -2.09 -10.56
C PHE A 20 -0.43 -3.62 -10.68
N VAL A 21 -1.57 -4.25 -11.02
CA VAL A 21 -1.61 -5.70 -11.28
C VAL A 21 -0.70 -6.10 -12.44
N ILE A 22 -0.70 -5.33 -13.52
CA ILE A 22 0.19 -5.58 -14.66
C ILE A 22 1.66 -5.47 -14.24
N LEU A 23 2.02 -4.46 -13.44
CA LEU A 23 3.37 -4.27 -12.94
C LEU A 23 3.84 -5.45 -12.07
N ILE A 24 2.98 -5.98 -11.20
CA ILE A 24 3.30 -7.15 -10.35
C ILE A 24 3.71 -8.37 -11.20
N TYR A 25 3.12 -8.52 -12.39
CA TYR A 25 3.37 -9.66 -13.28
C TYR A 25 4.17 -9.30 -14.53
N HIS A 26 4.76 -8.11 -14.60
CA HIS A 26 5.41 -7.62 -15.82
C HIS A 26 6.54 -8.56 -16.29
N GLN A 27 7.31 -9.13 -15.36
CA GLN A 27 8.36 -10.11 -15.67
C GLN A 27 7.79 -11.39 -16.24
N ALA A 28 6.69 -11.91 -15.68
CA ALA A 28 6.04 -13.12 -16.19
C ALA A 28 5.49 -12.90 -17.60
N ILE A 29 4.92 -11.72 -17.87
CA ILE A 29 4.43 -11.31 -19.19
C ILE A 29 5.61 -11.20 -20.18
N SER A 30 6.66 -10.47 -19.78
CA SER A 30 7.87 -10.28 -20.60
C SER A 30 8.53 -11.63 -20.94
N HIS A 31 8.68 -12.50 -19.95
CA HIS A 31 9.22 -13.85 -20.11
C HIS A 31 8.42 -14.67 -21.13
N MET A 32 7.09 -14.62 -21.08
CA MET A 32 6.29 -15.37 -22.06
C MET A 32 6.45 -14.86 -23.50
N VAL A 33 6.59 -13.54 -23.68
CA VAL A 33 6.68 -12.89 -24.99
C VAL A 33 8.08 -13.01 -25.60
N PHE A 34 9.14 -12.88 -24.79
CA PHE A 34 10.51 -12.72 -25.28
C PHE A 34 11.44 -13.90 -25.01
N PHE A 35 11.00 -14.95 -24.30
CA PHE A 35 11.84 -16.12 -24.06
C PHE A 35 12.04 -16.93 -25.36
N ASP A 36 13.31 -17.04 -25.77
CA ASP A 36 13.78 -17.88 -26.86
C ASP A 36 13.98 -19.32 -26.36
N ASP A 37 13.09 -20.21 -26.76
CA ASP A 37 13.14 -21.65 -26.44
C ASP A 37 14.08 -22.45 -27.36
N SER A 38 14.66 -21.79 -28.37
CA SER A 38 15.62 -22.36 -29.32
C SER A 38 17.07 -21.97 -29.04
N ALA A 39 17.33 -21.24 -27.94
CA ALA A 39 18.67 -20.77 -27.59
C ALA A 39 19.66 -21.94 -27.42
N ALA A 40 20.89 -21.75 -27.90
CA ALA A 40 21.90 -22.81 -28.04
C ALA A 40 22.32 -23.44 -26.69
N ASP A 41 22.20 -22.68 -25.60
CA ASP A 41 22.50 -23.09 -24.22
C ASP A 41 21.44 -24.01 -23.61
N ILE A 42 20.20 -23.91 -24.08
CA ILE A 42 19.10 -24.79 -23.68
C ILE A 42 18.73 -25.82 -24.75
N ALA A 43 19.36 -25.82 -25.92
CA ALA A 43 19.03 -26.70 -27.04
C ALA A 43 19.10 -28.21 -26.73
N GLN A 44 19.89 -28.61 -25.72
CA GLN A 44 19.95 -30.01 -25.25
C GLN A 44 18.88 -30.37 -24.20
N ILE A 45 18.17 -29.37 -23.69
CA ILE A 45 17.07 -29.48 -22.73
C ILE A 45 15.79 -29.14 -23.50
N GLN A 46 14.65 -29.72 -23.15
CA GLN A 46 13.38 -29.31 -23.76
C GLN A 46 13.08 -27.84 -23.37
N GLY A 47 13.43 -26.88 -24.23
CA GLY A 47 13.39 -25.43 -23.94
C GLY A 47 12.03 -24.93 -23.46
N GLU A 48 10.95 -25.52 -24.00
CA GLU A 48 9.57 -25.25 -23.57
C GLU A 48 9.34 -25.60 -22.08
N SER A 49 9.90 -26.71 -21.59
CA SER A 49 9.79 -27.11 -20.19
C SER A 49 10.51 -26.12 -19.26
N VAL A 50 11.62 -25.55 -19.70
CA VAL A 50 12.37 -24.51 -18.98
C VAL A 50 11.56 -23.21 -18.97
N LYS A 51 11.00 -22.82 -20.12
CA LYS A 51 10.12 -21.65 -20.27
C LYS A 51 8.97 -21.70 -19.27
N LEU A 52 8.24 -22.82 -19.21
CA LEU A 52 7.12 -23.00 -18.29
C LEU A 52 7.54 -23.04 -16.83
N LYS A 53 8.65 -23.73 -16.51
CA LYS A 53 9.17 -23.79 -15.13
C LYS A 53 9.53 -22.40 -14.60
N LEU A 54 10.20 -21.58 -15.40
CA LEU A 54 10.54 -20.20 -15.05
C LEU A 54 9.30 -19.32 -14.94
N PHE A 55 8.38 -19.42 -15.89
CA PHE A 55 7.12 -18.70 -15.83
C PHE A 55 6.34 -18.98 -14.55
N TYR A 56 6.20 -20.25 -14.17
CA TYR A 56 5.56 -20.64 -12.91
C TYR A 56 6.33 -20.17 -11.67
N GLY A 57 7.66 -20.08 -11.75
CA GLY A 57 8.48 -19.43 -10.73
C GLY A 57 8.16 -17.94 -10.57
N LEU A 58 7.99 -17.22 -11.68
CA LEU A 58 7.62 -15.79 -11.69
C LEU A 58 6.20 -15.54 -11.15
N LEU A 59 5.30 -16.51 -11.31
CA LEU A 59 3.94 -16.49 -10.73
C LEU A 59 3.86 -17.02 -9.29
N SER A 60 5.00 -17.38 -8.68
CA SER A 60 5.03 -17.85 -7.29
C SER A 60 4.65 -16.76 -6.31
N LEU A 61 4.10 -17.17 -5.15
CA LEU A 61 3.67 -16.22 -4.11
C LEU A 61 4.80 -15.28 -3.68
N ASN A 62 6.00 -15.83 -3.47
CA ASN A 62 7.16 -15.04 -3.04
C ASN A 62 7.55 -13.99 -4.07
N ASN A 63 7.58 -14.36 -5.37
CA ASN A 63 7.93 -13.42 -6.44
C ASN A 63 6.87 -12.33 -6.59
N SER A 64 5.59 -12.71 -6.61
CA SER A 64 4.49 -11.73 -6.74
C SER A 64 4.41 -10.78 -5.54
N LEU A 65 4.67 -11.26 -4.32
CA LEU A 65 4.75 -10.39 -3.14
C LEU A 65 5.99 -9.49 -3.18
N PHE A 66 7.12 -9.96 -3.71
CA PHE A 66 8.31 -9.14 -3.91
C PHE A 66 8.03 -7.99 -4.89
N GLU A 67 7.51 -8.30 -6.08
CA GLU A 67 7.14 -7.31 -7.10
C GLU A 67 6.07 -6.35 -6.58
N TYR A 68 5.05 -6.85 -5.89
CA TYR A 68 4.08 -6.00 -5.19
C TYR A 68 4.78 -5.04 -4.23
N ASN A 69 5.68 -5.55 -3.39
CA ASN A 69 6.35 -4.71 -2.39
C ASN A 69 7.26 -3.66 -3.01
N PHE A 70 7.84 -3.94 -4.18
CA PHE A 70 8.63 -2.98 -4.94
C PHE A 70 7.74 -1.89 -5.54
N PHE A 71 6.72 -2.24 -6.31
CA PHE A 71 5.89 -1.24 -6.99
C PHE A 71 4.96 -0.46 -6.05
N GLN A 72 4.58 -1.04 -4.89
CA GLN A 72 3.72 -0.35 -3.93
C GLN A 72 4.34 0.98 -3.46
N SER A 73 5.68 1.09 -3.42
CA SER A 73 6.33 2.29 -2.87
C SER A 73 6.07 3.55 -3.70
N PHE A 74 5.67 3.35 -4.96
CA PHE A 74 5.31 4.38 -5.91
C PHE A 74 3.80 4.46 -6.12
N ILE A 75 3.15 3.30 -6.29
CA ILE A 75 1.74 3.24 -6.63
C ILE A 75 0.82 3.59 -5.45
N LEU A 76 1.13 3.16 -4.22
CA LEU A 76 0.28 3.47 -3.06
C LEU A 76 0.22 4.98 -2.76
N PRO A 77 1.34 5.73 -2.72
CA PRO A 77 1.26 7.18 -2.59
C PRO A 77 0.42 7.85 -3.69
N LEU A 78 0.55 7.40 -4.95
CA LEU A 78 -0.28 7.91 -6.05
C LEU A 78 -1.77 7.61 -5.86
N GLN A 79 -2.12 6.39 -5.44
CA GLN A 79 -3.49 6.01 -5.10
C GLN A 79 -4.05 6.89 -3.98
N ILE A 80 -3.27 7.14 -2.94
CA ILE A 80 -3.62 8.01 -1.82
C ILE A 80 -3.87 9.45 -2.31
N VAL A 81 -3.02 9.99 -3.18
CA VAL A 81 -3.19 11.33 -3.76
C VAL A 81 -4.47 11.44 -4.63
N ILE A 82 -4.77 10.42 -5.43
CA ILE A 82 -6.02 10.38 -6.22
C ILE A 82 -7.23 10.40 -5.28
N LEU A 83 -7.22 9.57 -4.23
CA LEU A 83 -8.26 9.60 -3.20
C LEU A 83 -8.33 10.95 -2.48
N GLY A 84 -7.20 11.62 -2.27
CA GLY A 84 -7.12 12.99 -1.75
C GLY A 84 -7.84 13.99 -2.63
N SER A 85 -7.67 13.89 -3.95
CA SER A 85 -8.37 14.75 -4.91
C SER A 85 -9.89 14.50 -4.88
N ILE A 86 -10.28 13.23 -4.73
CA ILE A 86 -11.69 12.87 -4.59
C ILE A 86 -12.27 13.44 -3.30
N TYR A 87 -11.57 13.26 -2.19
CA TYR A 87 -11.93 13.82 -0.89
C TYR A 87 -12.13 15.34 -0.97
N ASP A 88 -11.16 16.08 -1.51
CA ASP A 88 -11.20 17.54 -1.59
C ASP A 88 -12.39 18.05 -2.44
N LYS A 89 -12.62 17.43 -3.61
CA LYS A 89 -13.77 17.75 -4.47
C LYS A 89 -15.10 17.44 -3.78
N THR A 90 -15.20 16.30 -3.12
CA THR A 90 -16.43 15.90 -2.44
C THR A 90 -16.72 16.78 -1.22
N LYS A 91 -15.70 17.12 -0.43
CA LYS A 91 -15.77 18.06 0.69
C LYS A 91 -16.25 19.43 0.21
N SER A 92 -15.62 19.96 -0.83
CA SER A 92 -15.87 21.32 -1.32
C SER A 92 -17.21 21.47 -2.04
N ASN A 93 -17.57 20.52 -2.91
CA ASN A 93 -18.75 20.63 -3.76
C ASN A 93 -20.04 20.13 -3.10
N TYR A 94 -19.95 19.13 -2.22
CA TYR A 94 -21.15 18.53 -1.61
C TYR A 94 -21.28 18.88 -0.15
N CYS A 95 -20.30 18.56 0.69
CA CYS A 95 -20.47 18.72 2.14
C CYS A 95 -20.60 20.19 2.56
N ARG A 96 -19.76 21.08 2.01
CA ARG A 96 -19.75 22.50 2.41
C ARG A 96 -20.99 23.26 1.94
N PHE A 97 -21.52 22.92 0.75
CA PHE A 97 -22.69 23.59 0.18
C PHE A 97 -24.01 23.09 0.76
N TYR A 98 -24.12 21.79 1.09
CA TYR A 98 -25.39 21.22 1.55
C TYR A 98 -25.63 21.30 3.07
N LEU A 99 -24.58 21.22 3.89
CA LEU A 99 -24.74 21.04 5.35
C LEU A 99 -24.43 22.30 6.18
N GLY A 100 -23.82 23.34 5.57
CA GLY A 100 -23.27 24.47 6.31
C GLY A 100 -22.12 24.06 7.26
N ARG A 101 -21.62 24.97 8.10
CA ARG A 101 -20.64 24.65 9.16
C ARG A 101 -21.36 24.20 10.45
N SER A 102 -22.13 23.11 10.35
CA SER A 102 -22.84 22.48 11.47
C SER A 102 -22.07 21.26 12.01
N THR A 103 -22.47 20.72 13.16
CA THR A 103 -21.93 19.44 13.68
C THR A 103 -22.07 18.30 12.67
N ASP A 104 -23.17 18.30 11.90
CA ASP A 104 -23.45 17.29 10.88
C ASP A 104 -22.44 17.32 9.73
N TYR A 105 -21.87 18.49 9.43
CA TYR A 105 -20.78 18.62 8.45
C TYR A 105 -19.52 17.88 8.91
N TYR A 106 -19.11 18.07 10.17
CA TYR A 106 -17.90 17.44 10.71
C TYR A 106 -18.03 15.92 10.78
N ASP A 107 -19.21 15.42 11.17
CA ASP A 107 -19.50 13.99 11.16
C ASP A 107 -19.50 13.41 9.74
N ALA A 108 -20.06 14.13 8.76
CA ALA A 108 -20.04 13.72 7.37
C ALA A 108 -18.61 13.66 6.81
N ILE A 109 -17.78 14.66 7.12
CA ILE A 109 -16.37 14.72 6.72
C ILE A 109 -15.58 13.56 7.33
N ASN A 110 -15.73 13.31 8.62
CA ASN A 110 -15.02 12.21 9.28
C ASN A 110 -15.47 10.84 8.76
N LYS A 111 -16.77 10.65 8.49
CA LYS A 111 -17.27 9.44 7.82
C LYS A 111 -16.67 9.28 6.42
N LEU A 112 -16.59 10.36 5.65
CA LEU A 112 -16.01 10.34 4.29
C LEU A 112 -14.54 9.91 4.31
N LYS A 113 -13.73 10.46 5.21
CA LYS A 113 -12.31 10.08 5.36
C LYS A 113 -12.16 8.59 5.64
N LYS A 114 -12.94 8.07 6.59
CA LYS A 114 -12.94 6.64 6.96
C LYS A 114 -13.32 5.77 5.75
N GLN A 115 -14.39 6.13 5.04
CA GLN A 115 -14.86 5.39 3.87
C GLN A 115 -13.82 5.34 2.75
N LEU A 116 -13.23 6.49 2.37
CA LEU A 116 -12.21 6.52 1.32
C LEU A 116 -10.94 5.76 1.72
N SER A 117 -10.53 5.84 2.99
CA SER A 117 -9.39 5.06 3.50
C SER A 117 -9.66 3.55 3.46
N LEU A 118 -10.88 3.13 3.79
CA LEU A 118 -11.31 1.73 3.69
C LEU A 118 -11.37 1.23 2.24
N ILE A 119 -11.79 2.07 1.28
CA ILE A 119 -11.77 1.71 -0.14
C ILE A 119 -10.35 1.34 -0.60
N ASN A 120 -9.35 2.09 -0.16
CA ASN A 120 -7.95 1.81 -0.50
C ASN A 120 -7.48 0.46 0.10
N CYS A 121 -7.89 0.17 1.34
CA CYS A 121 -7.59 -1.11 2.00
C CYS A 121 -8.26 -2.30 1.28
N LEU A 122 -9.53 -2.14 0.89
CA LEU A 122 -10.28 -3.17 0.16
C LEU A 122 -9.62 -3.49 -1.19
N LEU A 123 -9.13 -2.48 -1.90
CA LEU A 123 -8.41 -2.70 -3.15
C LEU A 123 -7.10 -3.44 -2.96
N PHE A 124 -6.34 -3.10 -1.93
CA PHE A 124 -5.17 -3.88 -1.54
C PHE A 124 -5.54 -5.35 -1.26
N LEU A 125 -6.60 -5.60 -0.49
CA LEU A 125 -7.05 -6.96 -0.19
C LEU A 125 -7.45 -7.72 -1.46
N LEU A 126 -8.11 -7.06 -2.41
CA LEU A 126 -8.45 -7.66 -3.72
C LEU A 126 -7.19 -8.05 -4.50
N ILE A 127 -6.16 -7.19 -4.53
CA ILE A 127 -4.88 -7.51 -5.17
C ILE A 127 -4.19 -8.69 -4.46
N LEU A 128 -4.20 -8.72 -3.12
CA LEU A 128 -3.60 -9.80 -2.35
C LEU A 128 -4.32 -11.15 -2.59
N ILE A 129 -5.65 -11.13 -2.67
CA ILE A 129 -6.46 -12.30 -3.03
C ILE A 129 -6.10 -12.76 -4.44
N LEU A 130 -6.01 -11.83 -5.41
CA LEU A 130 -5.62 -12.16 -6.78
C LEU A 130 -4.23 -12.82 -6.83
N ILE A 131 -3.24 -12.27 -6.11
CA ILE A 131 -1.90 -12.86 -5.99
C ILE A 131 -1.98 -14.28 -5.41
N SER A 132 -2.74 -14.46 -4.34
CA SER A 132 -2.90 -15.75 -3.66
C SER A 132 -3.54 -16.80 -4.57
N VAL A 133 -4.57 -16.41 -5.33
CA VAL A 133 -5.27 -17.29 -6.28
C VAL A 133 -4.35 -17.69 -7.44
N ILE A 134 -3.60 -16.75 -8.02
CA ILE A 134 -2.66 -17.04 -9.12
C ILE A 134 -1.56 -18.00 -8.64
N ALA A 135 -0.94 -17.71 -7.50
CA ALA A 135 0.10 -18.59 -6.94
C ALA A 135 -0.45 -19.99 -6.57
N GLY A 136 -1.70 -20.06 -6.08
CA GLY A 136 -2.41 -21.31 -5.82
C GLY A 136 -2.67 -22.11 -7.09
N ALA A 137 -3.16 -21.47 -8.15
CA ALA A 137 -3.47 -22.10 -9.43
C ALA A 137 -2.22 -22.71 -10.10
N VAL A 138 -1.05 -22.12 -9.88
CA VAL A 138 0.24 -22.58 -10.42
C VAL A 138 0.96 -23.58 -9.48
N GLY A 139 0.37 -23.90 -8.32
CA GLY A 139 0.96 -24.83 -7.35
C GLY A 139 2.22 -24.28 -6.64
N ARG A 140 2.40 -22.96 -6.62
CA ARG A 140 3.57 -22.25 -6.05
C ARG A 140 3.17 -21.30 -4.91
N PHE A 141 2.21 -21.74 -4.09
CA PHE A 141 1.69 -20.98 -2.95
C PHE A 141 2.59 -21.03 -1.70
N GLY A 142 3.43 -22.07 -1.56
CA GLY A 142 4.31 -22.21 -0.40
C GLY A 142 5.31 -21.06 -0.31
N SER A 143 5.36 -20.38 0.84
CA SER A 143 6.43 -19.43 1.13
C SER A 143 7.53 -20.15 1.89
N HIS A 144 8.68 -20.32 1.27
CA HIS A 144 9.86 -20.82 1.97
C HIS A 144 10.41 -19.73 2.88
N SER A 145 11.10 -20.13 3.95
CA SER A 145 11.93 -19.24 4.77
C SER A 145 11.18 -18.16 5.59
N LEU A 146 9.91 -18.42 5.95
CA LEU A 146 9.08 -17.54 6.81
C LEU A 146 9.72 -17.19 8.17
N VAL A 147 10.56 -18.08 8.70
CA VAL A 147 11.21 -17.91 10.01
C VAL A 147 12.16 -16.70 10.02
N TYR A 148 12.71 -16.28 8.88
CA TYR A 148 13.62 -15.13 8.81
C TYR A 148 12.89 -13.77 8.76
N TYR A 149 11.57 -13.75 8.54
CA TYR A 149 10.81 -12.50 8.54
C TYR A 149 10.59 -11.95 9.96
N PHE A 150 10.65 -12.82 10.97
CA PHE A 150 10.32 -12.47 12.35
C PHE A 150 11.50 -12.71 13.27
N GLN A 151 11.69 -11.81 14.24
CA GLN A 151 12.73 -12.00 15.25
C GLN A 151 12.41 -13.23 16.12
N ARG A 152 13.44 -14.08 16.35
CA ARG A 152 13.35 -15.27 17.21
C ARG A 152 12.89 -14.87 18.62
N GLY A 153 11.91 -15.59 19.15
CA GLY A 153 11.33 -15.32 20.47
C GLY A 153 10.33 -14.17 20.51
N SER A 154 10.01 -13.54 19.37
CA SER A 154 8.95 -12.53 19.30
C SER A 154 7.57 -13.16 19.17
N LEU A 155 6.53 -12.46 19.65
CA LEU A 155 5.13 -12.85 19.45
C LEU A 155 4.76 -12.98 17.96
N LEU A 156 5.43 -12.25 17.08
CA LEU A 156 5.19 -12.32 15.64
C LEU A 156 5.63 -13.65 15.02
N GLN A 157 6.46 -14.44 15.72
CA GLN A 157 6.88 -15.75 15.25
C GLN A 157 5.71 -16.71 15.03
N PHE A 158 4.57 -16.50 15.71
CA PHE A 158 3.33 -17.21 15.42
C PHE A 158 2.94 -17.14 13.93
N PHE A 159 3.19 -16.02 13.26
CA PHE A 159 2.87 -15.83 11.84
C PHE A 159 3.82 -16.57 10.89
N SER A 160 4.90 -17.18 11.39
CA SER A 160 5.79 -18.04 10.60
C SER A 160 5.29 -19.48 10.45
N ASN A 161 4.24 -19.88 11.18
CA ASN A 161 3.77 -21.27 11.24
C ASN A 161 3.21 -21.80 9.91
N SER A 162 2.61 -20.93 9.08
CA SER A 162 2.18 -21.30 7.74
C SER A 162 2.06 -20.09 6.83
N THR A 163 2.04 -20.31 5.51
CA THR A 163 1.79 -19.25 4.52
C THR A 163 0.52 -18.47 4.82
N TRP A 164 -0.56 -19.14 5.26
CA TRP A 164 -1.82 -18.48 5.60
C TRP A 164 -1.69 -17.53 6.79
N HIS A 165 -0.96 -17.94 7.84
CA HIS A 165 -0.69 -17.06 8.98
C HIS A 165 0.14 -15.85 8.55
N TYR A 166 1.14 -16.05 7.69
CA TYR A 166 1.93 -14.96 7.14
C TYR A 166 1.09 -13.99 6.29
N LEU A 167 0.23 -14.50 5.41
CA LEU A 167 -0.66 -13.66 4.60
C LEU A 167 -1.67 -12.89 5.45
N PHE A 168 -2.14 -13.46 6.55
CA PHE A 168 -2.99 -12.76 7.50
C PHE A 168 -2.24 -11.61 8.20
N TYR A 169 -1.02 -11.86 8.67
CA TYR A 169 -0.13 -10.80 9.18
C TYR A 169 0.10 -9.70 8.13
N TYR A 170 0.43 -10.11 6.91
CA TYR A 170 0.69 -9.22 5.80
C TYR A 170 -0.52 -8.33 5.51
N ALA A 171 -1.72 -8.92 5.45
CA ALA A 171 -2.97 -8.21 5.25
C ALA A 171 -3.27 -7.21 6.37
N MET A 172 -3.14 -7.62 7.63
CA MET A 172 -3.39 -6.75 8.79
C MET A 172 -2.46 -5.53 8.78
N VAL A 173 -1.15 -5.78 8.68
CA VAL A 173 -0.13 -4.73 8.74
C VAL A 173 -0.29 -3.74 7.59
N LYS A 174 -0.48 -4.23 6.36
CA LYS A 174 -0.68 -3.37 5.19
C LYS A 174 -1.98 -2.59 5.23
N CYS A 175 -3.08 -3.19 5.66
CA CYS A 175 -4.35 -2.47 5.78
C CYS A 175 -4.23 -1.31 6.78
N LEU A 176 -3.63 -1.56 7.95
CA LEU A 176 -3.42 -0.50 8.95
C LEU A 176 -2.56 0.63 8.41
N ALA A 177 -1.47 0.27 7.75
CA ALA A 177 -0.56 1.19 7.08
C ALA A 177 -1.28 2.04 6.01
N ILE A 178 -1.93 1.40 5.04
CA ILE A 178 -2.63 2.09 3.95
C ILE A 178 -3.72 3.01 4.53
N TYR A 179 -4.44 2.54 5.55
CA TYR A 179 -5.46 3.32 6.22
C TYR A 179 -4.87 4.58 6.90
N SER A 180 -3.78 4.45 7.67
CA SER A 180 -3.16 5.57 8.36
C SER A 180 -2.63 6.65 7.41
N GLU A 181 -1.94 6.27 6.33
CA GLU A 181 -1.44 7.25 5.36
C GLU A 181 -2.56 7.95 4.59
N THR A 182 -3.57 7.18 4.17
CA THR A 182 -4.70 7.75 3.45
C THR A 182 -5.43 8.77 4.34
N TYR A 183 -5.63 8.42 5.61
CA TYR A 183 -6.24 9.31 6.59
C TYR A 183 -5.37 10.53 6.91
N LEU A 184 -4.05 10.36 6.99
CA LEU A 184 -3.08 11.44 7.22
C LEU A 184 -3.14 12.48 6.10
N LEU A 185 -3.13 12.07 4.83
CA LEU A 185 -3.27 13.00 3.72
C LEU A 185 -4.58 13.81 3.82
N PHE A 186 -5.71 13.18 4.16
CA PHE A 186 -6.97 13.92 4.31
C PHE A 186 -6.92 14.94 5.45
N LYS A 187 -6.25 14.62 6.56
CA LYS A 187 -6.01 15.58 7.63
C LYS A 187 -5.08 16.72 7.19
N MET A 188 -4.04 16.44 6.40
CA MET A 188 -3.21 17.49 5.80
C MET A 188 -4.02 18.39 4.86
N ILE A 189 -4.89 17.82 4.01
CA ILE A 189 -5.74 18.60 3.09
C ILE A 189 -6.62 19.57 3.87
N ASP A 190 -7.22 19.11 4.97
CA ASP A 190 -7.97 19.99 5.86
C ASP A 190 -7.08 21.07 6.46
N SER A 191 -5.94 20.68 7.05
CA SER A 191 -5.10 21.64 7.77
C SER A 191 -4.47 22.71 6.89
N TYR A 192 -4.10 22.38 5.65
CA TYR A 192 -3.55 23.35 4.70
C TYR A 192 -4.64 24.11 3.92
N ASN A 193 -5.89 23.66 3.96
CA ASN A 193 -7.02 24.17 3.17
C ASN A 193 -6.70 24.32 1.66
N HIS A 194 -5.76 23.52 1.15
CA HIS A 194 -5.30 23.60 -0.24
C HIS A 194 -4.73 22.25 -0.69
N PHE A 195 -5.39 21.61 -1.65
CA PHE A 195 -5.06 20.25 -2.09
C PHE A 195 -3.61 20.09 -2.57
N LEU A 196 -3.12 20.97 -3.46
CA LEU A 196 -1.75 20.87 -3.97
C LEU A 196 -0.68 21.02 -2.88
N LYS A 197 -0.85 21.99 -1.96
CA LYS A 197 0.10 22.20 -0.86
C LYS A 197 0.14 20.99 0.08
N ALA A 198 -1.03 20.46 0.42
CA ALA A 198 -1.13 19.26 1.25
C ALA A 198 -0.50 18.02 0.57
N THR A 199 -0.78 17.83 -0.72
CA THR A 199 -0.21 16.73 -1.51
C THR A 199 1.30 16.81 -1.60
N LEU A 200 1.85 17.99 -1.90
CA LEU A 200 3.30 18.20 -1.94
C LEU A 200 3.93 17.95 -0.57
N ALA A 201 3.33 18.47 0.50
CA ALA A 201 3.82 18.23 1.86
C ALA A 201 3.81 16.75 2.23
N PHE A 202 2.75 16.02 1.86
CA PHE A 202 2.63 14.59 2.07
C PHE A 202 3.68 13.78 1.29
N LEU A 203 3.87 14.07 0.00
CA LEU A 203 4.87 13.38 -0.82
C LEU A 203 6.30 13.71 -0.37
N LEU A 204 6.57 14.96 0.04
CA LEU A 204 7.86 15.32 0.63
C LEU A 204 8.08 14.56 1.95
N PHE A 205 7.06 14.49 2.80
CA PHE A 205 7.09 13.74 4.05
C PHE A 205 7.39 12.26 3.81
N LEU A 206 6.76 11.60 2.84
CA LEU A 206 7.00 10.19 2.54
C LEU A 206 8.35 9.93 1.83
N TRP A 207 8.63 10.66 0.75
CA TRP A 207 9.75 10.35 -0.14
C TRP A 207 10.98 11.21 0.09
N ALA A 208 10.82 12.53 0.20
CA ALA A 208 11.97 13.44 0.25
C ALA A 208 12.70 13.40 1.60
N THR A 209 11.98 13.10 2.68
CA THR A 209 12.64 12.90 3.99
C THR A 209 13.39 11.58 4.05
N ALA A 210 13.03 10.58 3.24
CA ALA A 210 13.58 9.23 3.37
C ALA A 210 15.12 9.18 3.21
N PRO A 211 15.76 9.77 2.17
CA PRO A 211 17.22 9.76 2.05
C PRO A 211 17.96 10.39 3.25
N ILE A 212 17.36 11.41 3.85
CA ILE A 212 17.94 12.12 4.99
C ILE A 212 17.73 11.32 6.28
N LEU A 213 16.53 10.77 6.48
CA LEU A 213 16.19 10.07 7.71
C LEU A 213 16.82 8.68 7.78
N TYR A 214 17.03 7.98 6.66
CA TYR A 214 17.71 6.69 6.65
C TYR A 214 19.16 6.75 7.13
N SER A 215 19.83 7.90 7.03
CA SER A 215 21.21 8.05 7.49
C SER A 215 21.34 8.35 8.99
N ILE A 216 20.26 8.77 9.64
CA ILE A 216 20.27 9.26 11.04
C ILE A 216 19.39 8.38 11.95
N LEU A 217 18.30 7.85 11.42
CA LEU A 217 17.31 7.08 12.15
C LEU A 217 17.33 5.60 11.73
N PRO A 218 16.95 4.69 12.65
CA PRO A 218 16.60 3.33 12.30
C PRO A 218 15.57 3.30 11.17
N PHE A 219 15.70 2.34 10.25
CA PHE A 219 14.84 2.26 9.05
C PHE A 219 13.35 2.32 9.40
N TYR A 220 12.90 1.67 10.48
CA TYR A 220 11.50 1.62 10.87
C TYR A 220 10.94 2.98 11.32
N LEU A 221 11.76 3.99 11.62
CA LEU A 221 11.30 5.35 11.95
C LEU A 221 11.22 6.28 10.74
N VAL A 222 11.55 5.80 9.54
CA VAL A 222 11.37 6.58 8.31
C VAL A 222 9.89 6.50 7.89
N PRO A 223 9.23 7.62 7.53
CA PRO A 223 7.78 7.64 7.22
C PRO A 223 7.33 6.54 6.25
N MET A 224 8.04 6.36 5.14
CA MET A 224 7.73 5.34 4.14
C MET A 224 7.83 3.90 4.67
N SER A 225 8.62 3.68 5.73
CA SER A 225 8.90 2.35 6.23
C SER A 225 7.69 1.66 6.82
N HIS A 226 6.69 2.40 7.31
CA HIS A 226 5.46 1.73 7.74
C HIS A 226 4.79 1.04 6.56
N LEU A 227 4.79 1.64 5.35
CA LEU A 227 4.21 1.04 4.15
C LEU A 227 5.05 -0.15 3.69
N MET A 228 6.36 -0.10 3.94
CA MET A 228 7.33 -1.10 3.51
C MET A 228 7.69 -2.13 4.58
N ILE A 229 7.10 -2.08 5.79
CA ILE A 229 7.62 -2.81 6.95
C ILE A 229 7.65 -4.33 6.74
N THR A 230 6.71 -4.85 5.93
CA THR A 230 6.62 -6.27 5.57
C THR A 230 7.68 -6.73 4.57
N SER A 231 8.42 -5.79 3.95
CA SER A 231 9.52 -6.08 3.03
C SER A 231 10.83 -6.34 3.77
N TYR A 232 10.90 -6.01 5.07
CA TYR A 232 12.07 -6.20 5.90
C TYR A 232 12.01 -7.54 6.65
N GLY A 233 13.17 -8.13 6.89
CA GLY A 233 13.32 -9.34 7.71
C GLY A 233 13.61 -9.04 9.17
N ASN A 234 13.54 -10.07 10.00
CA ASN A 234 13.85 -10.02 11.44
C ASN A 234 13.03 -8.97 12.20
N ILE A 235 11.75 -8.81 11.84
CA ILE A 235 10.86 -7.81 12.44
C ILE A 235 10.33 -8.28 13.79
N ASN A 236 10.32 -7.36 14.76
CA ASN A 236 9.67 -7.54 16.05
C ASN A 236 8.47 -6.60 16.24
N LEU A 237 7.70 -6.83 17.31
CA LEU A 237 6.50 -6.07 17.59
C LEU A 237 6.79 -4.57 17.83
N TRP A 238 7.92 -4.26 18.46
CA TRP A 238 8.31 -2.88 18.73
C TRP A 238 8.57 -2.11 17.43
N GLN A 239 9.36 -2.67 16.51
CA GLN A 239 9.65 -2.06 15.21
C GLN A 239 8.37 -1.82 14.41
N LEU A 240 7.44 -2.79 14.44
CA LEU A 240 6.15 -2.68 13.78
C LEU A 240 5.35 -1.48 14.32
N ILE A 241 5.23 -1.35 15.64
CA ILE A 241 4.47 -0.26 16.29
C ILE A 241 5.19 1.08 16.09
N ALA A 242 6.51 1.11 16.28
CA ALA A 242 7.33 2.31 16.17
C ALA A 242 7.28 2.95 14.78
N SER A 243 7.01 2.16 13.73
CA SER A 243 6.85 2.69 12.37
C SER A 243 5.69 3.65 12.17
N TYR A 244 4.73 3.70 13.09
CA TYR A 244 3.64 4.67 13.06
C TYR A 244 3.99 6.00 13.74
N LEU A 245 5.09 6.07 14.50
CA LEU A 245 5.48 7.29 15.23
C LEU A 245 5.63 8.52 14.32
N PRO A 246 6.25 8.45 13.13
CA PRO A 246 6.36 9.62 12.25
C PRO A 246 4.98 10.18 11.84
N CYS A 247 4.04 9.29 11.51
CA CYS A 247 2.66 9.68 11.20
C CYS A 247 1.97 10.32 12.40
N ILE A 248 2.12 9.74 13.59
CA ILE A 248 1.53 10.27 14.84
C ILE A 248 2.11 11.65 15.16
N CYS A 249 3.43 11.82 15.08
CA CYS A 249 4.09 13.11 15.29
C CYS A 249 3.58 14.17 14.30
N CYS A 250 3.41 13.79 13.02
CA CYS A 250 2.86 14.68 12.01
C CYS A 250 1.41 15.08 12.34
N LEU A 251 0.56 14.13 12.74
CA LEU A 251 -0.83 14.43 13.16
C LEU A 251 -0.89 15.36 14.38
N LEU A 252 -0.04 15.15 15.38
CA LEU A 252 0.03 16.00 16.56
C LEU A 252 0.48 17.42 16.19
N PHE A 253 1.47 17.55 15.31
CA PHE A 253 1.92 18.84 14.78
C PHE A 253 0.79 19.58 14.04
N LEU A 254 0.06 18.88 13.16
CA LEU A 254 -1.08 19.47 12.44
C LEU A 254 -2.19 19.92 13.40
N LYS A 255 -2.48 19.13 14.44
CA LYS A 255 -3.46 19.48 15.47
C LYS A 255 -3.04 20.74 16.25
N TYR A 256 -1.76 20.86 16.59
CA TYR A 256 -1.24 22.02 17.31
C TYR A 256 -1.22 23.29 16.45
N LYS A 257 -0.95 23.16 15.14
CA LYS A 257 -0.89 24.29 14.20
C LYS A 257 -2.27 24.91 13.93
N ASN A 258 -3.33 24.12 13.93
CA ASN A 258 -4.70 24.58 13.68
C ASN A 258 -5.60 24.42 14.91
N PRO A 259 -5.31 25.10 16.04
CA PRO A 259 -6.14 25.00 17.24
C PRO A 259 -7.53 25.63 17.04
N ASN A 260 -7.65 26.55 16.06
CA ASN A 260 -8.87 27.31 15.76
C ASN A 260 -9.70 26.72 14.62
N GLU A 261 -9.23 25.67 13.93
CA GLU A 261 -10.14 24.81 13.16
C GLU A 261 -10.79 23.87 14.15
N ILE A 262 -12.00 24.24 14.60
CA ILE A 262 -12.86 23.39 15.41
C ILE A 262 -12.97 22.03 14.71
N LEU A 263 -12.45 21.00 15.36
CA LEU A 263 -12.38 19.60 14.93
C LEU A 263 -13.76 18.95 14.84
#